data_AF-A0A957NBC2-F1
#
_entry.id   AF-A0A957NBC2-F1
#
_cell.length_a   1.000
_cell.length_b   1.000
_cell.length_c   1.000
_cell.angle_alpha   90.00
_cell.angle_beta   90.00
_cell.angle_gamma   90.00
#
_symmetry.space_group_name_H-M   'P 1'
#
loop_
_entity.id
_entity.type
_entity.pdbx_description
1 polymer ?
#
loop_
_entity_poly.entity_id
_entity_poly.type
_entity_poly.pdbx_seq_one_letter_code
_entity_poly.pdbx_strand_id
1 'polypeptide(L)'
;MSKFRVYGMTLLIALLVAIYTMSSAGKFHIVDEVSLFAVTESLATRGEVDTNTIAWTQWVNSPGEVLGAFGPTGEVYSKKGPAPAFVAVPWYWTLRLFGLTDFTVGMLQSTLLWNGIVTALTAALLWLTAARLGYGERTGMATLVRLLIAIVRSHV
;
A
#
# COMPACT_ATOMS: atom_id res chain seq x y z
N MET A 1 -25.13 -8.63 -11.10
CA MET A 1 -24.25 -7.73 -11.90
C MET A 1 -24.25 -8.21 -13.34
N SER A 2 -24.33 -7.32 -14.33
CA SER A 2 -24.20 -7.75 -15.73
C SER A 2 -22.78 -8.28 -15.97
N LYS A 3 -22.63 -9.32 -16.80
CA LYS A 3 -21.31 -9.91 -17.13
C LYS A 3 -20.33 -8.84 -17.63
N PHE A 4 -20.82 -7.89 -18.43
CA PHE A 4 -20.05 -6.75 -18.94
C PHE A 4 -19.39 -5.91 -17.83
N ARG A 5 -20.11 -5.64 -16.73
CA ARG A 5 -19.59 -4.85 -15.61
C ARG A 5 -18.49 -5.59 -14.84
N VAL A 6 -18.60 -6.90 -14.71
CA VAL A 6 -17.56 -7.73 -14.06
C VAL A 6 -16.30 -7.73 -14.91
N TYR A 7 -16.40 -8.03 -16.21
CA TYR A 7 -15.25 -8.03 -17.10
C TYR A 7 -14.56 -6.66 -17.17
N GLY A 8 -15.32 -5.58 -17.29
CA GLY A 8 -14.77 -4.22 -17.27
C GLY A 8 -14.00 -3.92 -15.99
N MET A 9 -14.53 -4.32 -14.83
CA MET A 9 -13.90 -4.10 -13.54
C MET A 9 -12.64 -4.94 -13.35
N THR A 10 -12.64 -6.20 -13.78
CA THR A 10 -11.44 -7.05 -13.74
C THR A 10 -10.34 -6.51 -14.64
N LEU A 11 -10.69 -6.09 -15.86
CA LEU A 11 -9.75 -5.51 -16.81
C LEU A 11 -9.16 -4.19 -16.29
N LEU A 12 -9.99 -3.37 -15.62
CA LEU A 12 -9.52 -2.19 -14.92
C LEU A 12 -8.50 -2.51 -13.84
N ILE A 13 -8.84 -3.43 -12.93
CA ILE A 13 -7.96 -3.79 -11.81
C ILE A 13 -6.63 -4.30 -12.36
N ALA A 14 -6.66 -5.19 -13.35
CA ALA A 14 -5.46 -5.71 -13.99
C ALA A 14 -4.61 -4.61 -14.64
N LEU A 15 -5.24 -3.67 -15.35
CA LEU A 15 -4.55 -2.55 -15.98
C LEU A 15 -3.87 -1.63 -14.96
N LEU A 16 -4.58 -1.27 -13.87
CA LEU A 16 -4.02 -0.40 -12.83
C LEU A 16 -2.89 -1.08 -12.08
N VAL A 17 -3.02 -2.36 -11.76
CA VAL A 17 -1.94 -3.13 -11.12
C VAL A 17 -0.73 -3.23 -12.06
N ALA A 18 -0.92 -3.46 -13.36
CA ALA A 18 0.16 -3.49 -14.33
C ALA A 18 0.89 -2.14 -14.43
N ILE A 19 0.14 -1.04 -14.57
CA ILE A 19 0.72 0.31 -14.63
C ILE A 19 1.47 0.63 -13.34
N TYR A 20 0.86 0.38 -12.19
CA TYR A 20 1.49 0.61 -10.89
C TYR A 20 2.79 -0.17 -10.73
N THR A 21 2.78 -1.45 -11.11
CA THR A 21 3.96 -2.32 -11.03
C THR A 21 5.07 -1.83 -11.95
N MET A 22 4.73 -1.36 -13.17
CA MET A 22 5.70 -0.82 -14.11
C MET A 22 6.23 0.56 -13.71
N SER A 23 5.44 1.38 -13.01
CA SER A 23 5.84 2.71 -12.54
C SER A 23 6.50 2.71 -11.16
N SER A 24 6.43 1.61 -10.41
CA SER A 24 6.98 1.53 -9.06
C SER A 24 8.50 1.44 -9.10
N ALA A 25 9.18 2.33 -8.39
CA ALA A 25 10.64 2.30 -8.26
C ALA A 25 11.15 1.22 -7.28
N GLY A 26 10.26 0.54 -6.56
CA GLY A 26 10.62 -0.52 -5.61
C GLY A 26 11.53 -0.07 -4.46
N LYS A 27 11.49 1.21 -4.12
CA LYS A 27 12.28 1.83 -3.03
C LYS A 27 11.39 2.77 -2.22
N PHE A 28 11.81 3.08 -1.01
CA PHE A 28 11.14 4.10 -0.21
C PHE A 28 11.33 5.49 -0.81
N HIS A 29 10.23 6.23 -0.94
CA HIS A 29 10.23 7.61 -1.44
C HIS A 29 10.13 8.63 -0.30
N ILE A 30 9.41 8.29 0.76
CA ILE A 30 9.18 9.15 1.92
C ILE A 30 9.43 8.33 3.18
N VAL A 31 9.97 8.97 4.22
CA VAL A 31 10.30 8.32 5.48
C VAL A 31 9.06 7.64 6.11
N ASP A 32 7.87 8.20 5.89
CA ASP A 32 6.58 7.64 6.32
C ASP A 32 6.37 6.18 5.86
N GLU A 33 6.81 5.84 4.66
CA GLU A 33 6.72 4.48 4.11
C GLU A 33 7.64 3.52 4.86
N VAL A 34 8.82 4.00 5.28
CA VAL A 34 9.77 3.23 6.09
C VAL A 34 9.15 2.89 7.44
N SER A 35 8.50 3.87 8.08
CA SER A 35 7.81 3.66 9.36
C SER A 35 6.67 2.66 9.23
N LEU A 36 5.86 2.77 8.17
CA LEU A 36 4.76 1.83 7.95
C LEU A 36 5.24 0.41 7.65
N PHE A 37 6.31 0.28 6.86
CA PHE A 37 6.95 -1.01 6.60
C PHE A 37 7.54 -1.61 7.87
N ALA A 38 8.21 -0.82 8.71
CA ALA A 38 8.78 -1.26 9.98
C ALA A 38 7.70 -1.82 10.94
N VAL A 39 6.56 -1.14 11.08
CA VAL A 39 5.43 -1.66 11.87
C VAL A 39 4.89 -2.95 11.26
N THR A 40 4.72 -2.99 9.94
CA THR A 40 4.18 -4.18 9.25
C THR A 40 5.06 -5.39 9.45
N GLU A 41 6.38 -5.22 9.33
CA GLU A 41 7.37 -6.27 9.56
C GLU A 41 7.39 -6.71 11.03
N SER A 42 7.40 -5.78 11.98
CA SER A 42 7.38 -6.12 13.41
C SER A 42 6.13 -6.91 13.77
N LEU A 43 4.98 -6.46 13.29
CA LEU A 43 3.70 -7.11 13.54
C LEU A 43 3.63 -8.49 12.88
N ALA A 44 4.14 -8.62 11.65
CA ALA A 44 4.12 -9.89 10.92
C ALA A 44 5.10 -10.93 11.47
N THR A 45 6.22 -10.51 12.06
CA THR A 45 7.29 -11.40 12.54
C THR A 45 7.26 -11.65 14.04
N ARG A 46 6.99 -10.61 14.83
CA ARG A 46 6.99 -10.63 16.30
C ARG A 46 5.61 -10.48 16.92
N GLY A 47 4.61 -9.99 16.18
CA GLY A 47 3.29 -9.69 16.73
C GLY A 47 3.26 -8.41 17.58
N GLU A 48 4.31 -7.58 17.49
CA GLU A 48 4.47 -6.35 18.26
C GLU A 48 4.17 -5.12 17.38
N VAL A 49 3.57 -4.08 17.96
CA VAL A 49 3.21 -2.84 17.25
C VAL A 49 4.28 -1.78 17.49
N ASP A 50 5.53 -2.11 17.21
CA ASP A 50 6.67 -1.22 17.39
C ASP A 50 7.38 -0.91 16.07
N THR A 51 8.23 0.10 16.10
CA THR A 51 9.12 0.55 15.02
C THR A 51 10.57 0.49 15.45
N ASN A 52 10.94 -0.48 16.28
CA ASN A 52 12.28 -0.55 16.88
C ASN A 52 13.38 -0.74 15.81
N THR A 53 13.05 -1.32 14.65
CA THR A 53 13.95 -1.44 13.49
C THR A 53 14.42 -0.09 12.96
N ILE A 54 13.63 0.98 13.15
CA ILE A 54 13.98 2.36 12.80
C ILE A 54 14.14 3.25 14.04
N ALA A 55 14.30 2.68 15.24
CA ALA A 55 14.53 3.45 16.45
C ALA A 55 15.75 4.39 16.29
N TRP A 56 16.78 3.95 15.57
CA TRP A 56 17.99 4.75 15.32
C TRP A 56 17.69 6.15 14.74
N THR A 57 16.59 6.30 14.00
CA THR A 57 16.13 7.59 13.43
C THR A 57 15.81 8.64 14.49
N GLN A 58 15.52 8.23 15.73
CA GLN A 58 15.28 9.12 16.88
C GLN A 58 16.51 9.94 17.27
N TRP A 59 17.72 9.44 17.00
CA TRP A 59 18.98 10.07 17.41
C TRP A 59 19.71 10.80 16.29
N VAL A 60 19.36 10.53 15.03
CA VAL A 60 20.06 11.09 13.85
C VAL A 60 19.22 12.06 13.02
N ASN A 61 17.88 12.01 13.14
CA ASN A 61 17.01 12.93 12.40
C ASN A 61 16.62 14.14 13.26
N SER A 62 16.27 15.24 12.58
CA SER A 62 15.72 16.41 13.25
C SER A 62 14.38 16.07 13.92
N PRO A 63 14.02 16.67 15.07
CA PRO A 63 12.81 16.32 15.82
C PRO A 63 11.49 16.29 15.01
N GLY A 64 11.41 17.08 13.92
CA GLY A 64 10.27 17.11 13.00
C GLY A 64 10.21 15.95 12.00
N GLU A 65 11.32 15.27 11.73
CA GLU A 65 11.46 14.15 10.79
C GLU A 65 11.42 12.78 11.49
N VAL A 66 11.36 12.80 12.81
CA VAL A 66 11.27 11.62 13.66
C VAL A 66 9.88 11.01 13.52
N LEU A 67 9.81 9.73 13.13
CA LEU A 67 8.56 9.03 12.83
C LEU A 67 8.04 8.10 13.92
N GLY A 68 8.69 8.11 15.08
CA GLY A 68 8.19 7.42 16.24
C GLY A 68 8.31 8.24 17.51
N ALA A 69 7.76 7.73 18.60
CA ALA A 69 7.94 8.27 19.94
C ALA A 69 8.24 7.11 20.90
N PHE A 70 9.15 7.35 21.84
CA PHE A 70 9.41 6.40 22.91
C PHE A 70 8.18 6.28 23.80
N GLY A 71 7.70 5.04 23.95
CA GLY A 71 6.67 4.73 24.93
C GLY A 71 7.26 4.57 26.35
N PRO A 72 6.39 4.38 27.35
CA PRO A 72 6.80 4.21 28.75
C PRO A 72 7.72 3.00 28.99
N THR A 73 7.67 2.02 28.09
CA THR A 73 8.44 0.77 28.13
C THR A 73 9.79 0.86 27.39
N GLY A 74 10.11 1.99 26.78
CA GLY A 74 11.34 2.19 26.00
C GLY A 74 11.25 1.73 24.53
N GLU A 75 10.12 1.18 24.10
CA GLU A 75 9.85 0.86 22.69
C GLU A 75 9.51 2.12 21.87
N VAL A 76 9.84 2.12 20.59
CA VAL A 76 9.52 3.22 19.67
C VAL A 76 8.25 2.89 18.92
N TYR A 77 7.19 3.65 19.17
CA TYR A 77 5.90 3.49 18.48
C TYR A 77 5.80 4.46 17.30
N SER A 78 5.24 4.01 16.17
CA SER A 78 5.03 4.89 15.01
C SER A 78 4.09 6.03 15.37
N LYS A 79 4.41 7.25 14.91
CA LYS A 79 3.47 8.39 14.93
C LYS A 79 2.31 8.19 13.95
N LYS A 80 2.46 7.31 12.97
CA LYS A 80 1.40 6.95 12.03
C LYS A 80 0.55 5.85 12.67
N GLY A 81 -0.77 6.00 12.59
CA GLY A 81 -1.68 4.99 13.13
C GLY A 81 -1.39 3.61 12.53
N PRO A 82 -1.50 2.51 13.30
CA PRO A 82 -1.06 1.20 12.85
C PRO A 82 -2.04 0.54 11.86
N ALA A 83 -3.22 1.14 11.63
CA ALA A 83 -4.28 0.56 10.81
C ALA A 83 -3.83 0.13 9.41
N PRO A 84 -3.06 0.93 8.63
CA PRO A 84 -2.61 0.50 7.31
C PRO A 84 -1.59 -0.65 7.39
N ALA A 85 -0.77 -0.69 8.45
CA ALA A 85 0.19 -1.76 8.69
C ALA A 85 -0.54 -3.07 9.03
N PHE A 86 -1.55 -3.04 9.90
CA PHE A 86 -2.39 -4.21 10.21
C PHE A 86 -3.03 -4.83 8.97
N VAL A 87 -3.57 -3.99 8.07
CA VAL A 87 -4.19 -4.45 6.83
C VAL A 87 -3.16 -5.03 5.85
N ALA A 88 -1.90 -4.61 5.92
CA ALA A 88 -0.82 -5.12 5.09
C ALA A 88 -0.20 -6.43 5.61
N VAL A 89 -0.43 -6.83 6.87
CA VAL A 89 0.15 -8.06 7.45
C VAL A 89 -0.22 -9.34 6.68
N PRO A 90 -1.50 -9.59 6.32
CA PRO A 90 -1.85 -10.79 5.57
C PRO A 90 -1.12 -10.88 4.23
N TRP A 91 -0.92 -9.73 3.57
CA TRP A 91 -0.15 -9.64 2.33
C TRP A 91 1.32 -9.98 2.57
N TYR A 92 1.94 -9.40 3.61
CA TYR A 92 3.31 -9.71 3.98
C TYR A 92 3.52 -11.20 4.27
N TRP A 93 2.59 -11.85 4.99
CA TRP A 93 2.65 -13.30 5.22
C TRP A 93 2.55 -14.11 3.93
N THR A 94 1.65 -13.76 3.01
CA THR A 94 1.59 -14.46 1.72
C THR A 94 2.90 -14.36 0.95
N LEU A 95 3.53 -13.19 0.93
CA LEU A 95 4.85 -13.00 0.31
C LEU A 95 5.91 -13.87 1.00
N ARG A 96 5.90 -13.92 2.33
CA ARG A 96 6.81 -14.77 3.11
C ARG A 96 6.64 -16.25 2.79
N LEU A 97 5.41 -16.72 2.60
CA LEU A 97 5.12 -18.10 2.21
C LEU A 97 5.68 -18.41 0.80
N PHE A 98 5.54 -17.49 -0.16
CA PHE A 98 6.18 -17.64 -1.48
C PHE A 98 7.71 -17.67 -1.41
N GLY A 99 8.29 -16.93 -0.46
CA GLY A 99 9.73 -16.99 -0.18
C GLY A 99 10.23 -18.36 0.30
N LEU A 100 9.35 -19.22 0.81
CA LEU A 100 9.70 -20.58 1.23
C LEU A 100 9.75 -21.58 0.07
N THR A 101 9.20 -21.23 -1.11
CA THR A 101 9.07 -22.13 -2.27
C THR A 101 10.13 -21.88 -3.35
N ASP A 102 11.38 -21.63 -2.93
CA ASP A 102 12.53 -21.27 -3.80
C ASP A 102 12.37 -20.01 -4.67
N PHE A 103 11.25 -19.28 -4.51
CA PHE A 103 10.99 -18.06 -5.23
C PHE A 103 11.46 -16.87 -4.39
N THR A 104 12.66 -16.37 -4.69
CA THR A 104 13.22 -15.22 -3.98
C THR A 104 12.54 -13.94 -4.45
N VAL A 105 11.65 -13.41 -3.61
CA VAL A 105 10.98 -12.13 -3.84
C VAL A 105 11.50 -11.09 -2.86
N GLY A 106 11.82 -9.89 -3.37
CA GLY A 106 12.17 -8.78 -2.51
C GLY A 106 11.00 -8.38 -1.61
N MET A 107 11.11 -8.65 -0.31
CA MET A 107 10.02 -8.38 0.66
C MET A 107 9.60 -6.92 0.66
N LEU A 108 10.57 -6.01 0.56
CA LEU A 108 10.31 -4.58 0.49
C LEU A 108 9.53 -4.23 -0.78
N GLN A 109 10.03 -4.62 -1.95
CA GLN A 109 9.42 -4.30 -3.24
C GLN A 109 7.99 -4.85 -3.30
N SER A 110 7.79 -6.09 -2.90
CA SER A 110 6.47 -6.73 -2.95
C SER A 110 5.50 -6.23 -1.90
N THR A 111 5.98 -5.82 -0.73
CA THR A 111 5.12 -5.17 0.26
C THR A 111 4.67 -3.80 -0.25
N LEU A 112 5.54 -3.04 -0.94
CA LEU A 112 5.17 -1.75 -1.53
C LEU A 112 4.11 -1.89 -2.66
N LEU A 113 4.07 -3.01 -3.38
CA LEU A 113 3.01 -3.29 -4.37
C LEU A 113 1.60 -3.37 -3.75
N TRP A 114 1.50 -3.54 -2.43
CA TRP A 114 0.23 -3.48 -1.71
C TRP A 114 -0.55 -2.19 -2.02
N ASN A 115 0.14 -1.06 -2.10
CA ASN A 115 -0.47 0.23 -2.43
C ASN A 115 -1.13 0.22 -3.82
N GLY A 116 -0.53 -0.47 -4.79
CA GLY A 116 -1.10 -0.65 -6.13
C GLY A 116 -2.41 -1.44 -6.11
N ILE A 117 -2.47 -2.51 -5.31
CA ILE A 117 -3.67 -3.31 -5.12
C ILE A 117 -4.77 -2.47 -4.46
N VAL A 118 -4.45 -1.77 -3.37
CA VAL A 118 -5.41 -0.89 -2.67
C VAL A 118 -5.94 0.21 -3.59
N THR A 119 -5.07 0.78 -4.42
CA THR A 119 -5.44 1.81 -5.40
C THR A 119 -6.40 1.24 -6.46
N ALA A 120 -6.10 0.06 -7.00
CA ALA A 120 -6.95 -0.60 -8.00
C ALA A 120 -8.33 -0.98 -7.42
N LEU A 121 -8.37 -1.47 -6.19
CA LEU A 121 -9.62 -1.78 -5.48
C LEU A 121 -10.43 -0.51 -5.20
N THR A 122 -9.77 0.58 -4.81
CA THR A 122 -10.43 1.88 -4.60
C THR A 122 -11.03 2.40 -5.91
N ALA A 123 -10.31 2.27 -7.03
CA ALA A 123 -10.82 2.61 -8.36
C ALA A 123 -12.09 1.82 -8.73
N ALA A 124 -12.07 0.50 -8.48
CA ALA A 124 -13.21 -0.37 -8.70
C ALA A 124 -14.42 0.02 -7.83
N LEU A 125 -14.20 0.33 -6.55
CA LEU A 125 -15.25 0.82 -5.65
C LEU A 125 -15.82 2.17 -6.10
N LEU A 126 -14.99 3.10 -6.54
CA LEU A 126 -15.44 4.38 -7.08
C LEU A 126 -16.31 4.19 -8.33
N TRP A 127 -15.92 3.28 -9.23
CA TRP A 127 -16.75 2.94 -10.39
C TRP A 127 -18.08 2.32 -9.97
N LEU A 128 -18.09 1.37 -9.03
CA LEU A 128 -19.33 0.79 -8.52
C LEU A 128 -20.24 1.84 -7.88
N THR A 129 -19.65 2.80 -7.16
CA THR A 129 -20.37 3.90 -6.53
C THR A 129 -20.98 4.83 -7.58
N ALA A 130 -20.20 5.23 -8.58
CA ALA A 130 -20.69 6.03 -9.71
C ALA A 130 -21.82 5.31 -10.47
N ALA A 131 -21.69 4.00 -10.70
CA ALA A 131 -22.72 3.20 -11.35
C ALA A 131 -23.99 3.07 -10.51
N ARG A 132 -23.89 3.07 -9.17
CA ARG A 132 -25.06 3.07 -8.27
C ARG A 132 -25.76 4.42 -8.22
N LEU A 133 -25.04 5.51 -8.41
CA LEU A 133 -25.58 6.87 -8.48
C LEU A 133 -26.26 7.19 -9.82
N GLY A 134 -26.35 6.23 -10.74
CA GLY A 134 -27.02 6.40 -12.03
C GLY A 134 -26.17 7.11 -13.10
N TYR A 135 -24.87 7.33 -12.83
CA TYR A 135 -23.97 7.86 -13.85
C TYR A 135 -23.80 6.84 -14.99
N GLY A 136 -23.89 7.32 -16.23
CA GLY A 136 -23.68 6.50 -17.43
C GLY A 136 -22.24 5.96 -17.52
N GLU A 137 -22.06 4.88 -18.28
CA GLU A 137 -20.77 4.18 -18.40
C GLU A 137 -19.61 5.11 -18.84
N ARG A 138 -19.92 6.16 -19.61
CA ARG A 138 -18.96 7.20 -20.03
C ARG A 138 -18.41 8.03 -18.87
N THR A 139 -19.24 8.34 -17.87
CA THR A 139 -18.82 9.13 -16.70
C THR A 139 -17.95 8.30 -15.76
N GLY A 140 -18.23 7.00 -15.64
CA GLY A 140 -17.38 6.04 -14.91
C GLY A 140 -16.01 5.86 -15.57
N MET A 141 -15.92 5.90 -16.90
CA MET A 141 -14.63 5.92 -17.60
C MET A 141 -13.87 7.24 -17.40
N ALA A 142 -14.57 8.38 -17.31
CA ALA A 142 -13.91 9.67 -17.11
C ALA A 142 -13.26 9.80 -15.72
N THR A 143 -13.91 9.31 -14.66
CA THR A 143 -13.31 9.24 -13.31
C THR A 143 -12.09 8.32 -13.29
N LEU A 144 -12.13 7.26 -14.07
CA LEU A 144 -11.08 6.25 -14.19
C LEU A 144 -9.83 6.80 -14.88
N VAL A 145 -10.00 7.49 -16.02
CA VAL A 145 -8.87 8.18 -16.70
C VAL A 145 -8.25 9.22 -15.79
N ARG A 146 -9.06 9.98 -15.03
CA ARG A 146 -8.54 10.95 -14.05
C ARG A 146 -7.74 10.29 -12.94
N LEU A 147 -8.21 9.16 -12.42
CA LEU A 147 -7.49 8.42 -11.39
C LEU A 147 -6.15 7.91 -11.92
N LEU A 148 -6.13 7.39 -13.15
CA LEU A 148 -4.94 6.87 -13.81
C LEU A 148 -3.90 7.98 -14.05
N ILE A 149 -4.33 9.16 -14.47
CA ILE A 149 -3.46 10.36 -14.57
C ILE A 149 -2.90 10.75 -13.19
N ALA A 150 -3.73 10.73 -12.15
CA ALA A 150 -3.28 11.07 -10.80
C ALA A 150 -2.22 10.09 -10.27
N ILE A 151 -2.40 8.79 -10.53
CA ILE A 151 -1.45 7.74 -10.13
C ILE A 151 -0.11 7.95 -10.82
N VAL A 152 -0.11 8.09 -12.15
CA VAL A 152 1.13 8.32 -12.93
C VAL A 152 1.86 9.57 -12.44
N ARG A 153 1.12 10.64 -12.10
CA ARG A 153 1.72 11.89 -11.60
C ARG A 153 2.31 11.78 -10.20
N SER A 154 1.77 10.90 -9.35
CA SER A 154 2.26 10.73 -7.97
C SER A 154 3.56 9.94 -7.86
N HIS A 155 3.96 9.25 -8.93
CA HIS A 155 5.15 8.38 -8.97
C HIS A 155 6.31 8.96 -9.80
N VAL A 156 6.13 10.14 -10.41
CA VAL A 156 7.15 10.94 -11.13
C VAL A 156 7.52 12.14 -10.28
#